data_AF-A0A1R1XEL1-F1
#
_entry.id   AF-A0A1R1XEL1-F1
#
_cell.length_a   1.000
_cell.length_b   1.000
_cell.length_c   1.000
_cell.angle_alpha   90.00
_cell.angle_beta   90.00
_cell.angle_gamma   90.00
#
_symmetry.space_group_name_H-M   'P 1'
#
loop_
_entity.id
_entity.type
_entity.pdbx_description
1 polymer ?
#
loop_
_entity_poly.entity_id
_entity_poly.type
_entity_poly.pdbx_seq_one_letter_code
_entity_poly.pdbx_strand_id
1 'polypeptide(L)'
;MGQGMDLYWRDNLLCPTEAEYIDMVSNKTGGLFRLAVRMMTVCGSNDVDVIKLVNLLGIFFQIRDDYMNIKSEKYSENKGFFEDITEGKFSFPVIHSIKHSENYNQLISKFFIIKLTLLKALPLIENSIVVINVDIMRQKTRDENVKHYAANLVLKSGSFVYTEQYLANLESEIRKEIDCLGGNQNLSLIVDYLSINNKSSI
;
A
#
# COMPACT_ATOMS: atom_id res chain seq x y z
N MET A 1 -11.76 2.83 -12.27
CA MET A 1 -11.43 1.38 -12.29
C MET A 1 -10.56 0.94 -11.11
N GLY A 2 -9.61 1.75 -10.61
CA GLY A 2 -8.69 1.34 -9.52
C GLY A 2 -9.38 0.81 -8.24
N GLN A 3 -10.39 1.51 -7.71
CA GLN A 3 -11.11 1.05 -6.51
C GLN A 3 -11.85 -0.28 -6.72
N GLY A 4 -12.29 -0.59 -7.96
CA GLY A 4 -12.93 -1.88 -8.25
C GLY A 4 -11.97 -3.05 -8.14
N MET A 5 -10.71 -2.85 -8.52
CA MET A 5 -9.68 -3.89 -8.44
C MET A 5 -9.25 -4.16 -6.98
N ASP A 6 -9.15 -3.09 -6.19
CA ASP A 6 -8.91 -3.14 -4.74
C ASP A 6 -9.97 -3.98 -4.01
N LEU A 7 -11.26 -3.74 -4.32
CA LEU A 7 -12.38 -4.52 -3.80
C LEU A 7 -12.37 -5.97 -4.30
N TYR A 8 -12.02 -6.18 -5.58
CA TYR A 8 -11.96 -7.52 -6.18
C TYR A 8 -10.93 -8.41 -5.49
N TRP A 9 -9.71 -7.90 -5.26
CA TRP A 9 -8.65 -8.62 -4.57
C TRP A 9 -9.04 -8.95 -3.14
N ARG A 10 -9.57 -7.97 -2.41
CA ARG A 10 -10.08 -8.12 -1.04
C ARG A 10 -11.14 -9.20 -0.94
N ASP A 11 -12.17 -9.14 -1.78
CA ASP A 11 -13.34 -10.02 -1.67
C ASP A 11 -13.06 -11.44 -2.19
N ASN A 12 -12.03 -11.62 -3.03
CA ASN A 12 -11.60 -12.93 -3.53
C ASN A 12 -10.36 -13.49 -2.82
N LEU A 13 -9.78 -12.75 -1.87
CA LEU A 13 -8.52 -13.06 -1.18
C LEU A 13 -7.37 -13.36 -2.16
N LEU A 14 -7.30 -12.58 -3.24
CA LEU A 14 -6.26 -12.69 -4.26
C LEU A 14 -5.22 -11.61 -4.00
N CYS A 15 -4.08 -12.00 -3.43
CA CYS A 15 -2.98 -11.06 -3.19
C CYS A 15 -2.35 -10.63 -4.53
N PRO A 16 -2.42 -9.33 -4.90
CA PRO A 16 -1.85 -8.83 -6.15
C PRO A 16 -0.32 -8.82 -6.12
N THR A 17 0.32 -8.78 -7.28
CA THR A 17 1.72 -8.37 -7.43
C THR A 17 1.91 -6.91 -7.10
N GLU A 18 3.14 -6.54 -6.74
CA GLU A 18 3.49 -5.14 -6.52
C GLU A 18 3.22 -4.31 -7.79
N ALA A 19 3.54 -4.82 -8.98
CA ALA A 19 3.25 -4.16 -10.25
C ALA A 19 1.74 -3.92 -10.45
N GLU A 20 0.90 -4.94 -10.22
CA GLU A 20 -0.56 -4.80 -10.31
C GLU A 20 -1.09 -3.77 -9.29
N TYR A 21 -0.54 -3.77 -8.06
CA TYR A 21 -0.89 -2.77 -7.05
C TYR A 21 -0.54 -1.35 -7.54
N ILE A 22 0.66 -1.13 -8.07
CA ILE A 22 1.10 0.18 -8.59
C ILE A 22 0.21 0.65 -9.74
N ASP A 23 -0.17 -0.25 -10.65
CA ASP A 23 -1.10 0.04 -11.75
C ASP A 23 -2.50 0.42 -11.22
N MET A 24 -2.97 -0.29 -10.19
CA MET A 24 -4.24 0.03 -9.54
C MET A 24 -4.20 1.43 -8.90
N VAL A 25 -3.13 1.75 -8.16
CA VAL A 25 -2.95 3.07 -7.51
C VAL A 25 -2.87 4.19 -8.54
N SER A 26 -2.14 3.97 -9.63
CA SER A 26 -2.04 4.90 -10.75
C SER A 26 -3.40 5.21 -11.36
N ASN A 27 -4.34 4.26 -11.33
CA ASN A 27 -5.71 4.43 -11.81
C ASN A 27 -6.69 4.99 -10.77
N LYS A 28 -6.38 4.85 -9.46
CA LYS A 28 -7.21 5.35 -8.34
C LYS A 28 -6.85 6.81 -8.02
N THR A 29 -5.63 7.01 -7.53
CA THR A 29 -5.15 8.31 -7.00
C THR A 29 -4.62 9.19 -8.13
N GLY A 30 -3.93 8.60 -9.11
CA GLY A 30 -3.48 9.32 -10.29
C GLY A 30 -4.62 9.86 -11.15
N GLY A 31 -5.81 9.24 -11.11
CA GLY A 31 -6.99 9.72 -11.85
C GLY A 31 -7.45 11.12 -11.44
N LEU A 32 -7.50 11.40 -10.13
CA LEU A 32 -7.93 12.69 -9.60
C LEU A 32 -6.88 13.78 -9.84
N PHE A 33 -5.61 13.49 -9.58
CA PHE A 33 -4.53 14.45 -9.85
C PHE A 33 -4.39 14.75 -11.34
N ARG A 34 -4.51 13.76 -12.23
CA ARG A 34 -4.51 13.98 -13.68
C ARG A 34 -5.68 14.84 -14.13
N LEU A 35 -6.87 14.70 -13.52
CA LEU A 35 -8.00 15.56 -13.82
C LEU A 35 -7.72 17.01 -13.39
N ALA A 36 -7.25 17.22 -12.16
CA ALA A 36 -6.92 18.54 -11.64
C ALA A 36 -5.85 19.24 -12.49
N VAL A 37 -4.79 18.52 -12.85
CA VAL A 37 -3.73 19.04 -13.73
C VAL A 37 -4.26 19.34 -15.12
N ARG A 38 -5.02 18.45 -15.75
CA ARG A 38 -5.57 18.71 -17.09
C ARG A 38 -6.52 19.91 -17.11
N MET A 39 -7.27 20.14 -16.03
CA MET A 39 -8.06 21.37 -15.89
C MET A 39 -7.16 22.61 -15.80
N MET A 40 -6.07 22.55 -15.02
CA MET A 40 -5.11 23.65 -14.90
C MET A 40 -4.37 23.94 -16.21
N THR A 41 -4.00 22.92 -16.99
CA THR A 41 -3.32 23.10 -18.29
C THR A 41 -4.25 23.65 -19.36
N VAL A 42 -5.54 23.31 -19.34
CA VAL A 42 -6.54 23.90 -20.26
C VAL A 42 -6.78 25.38 -19.95
N CYS A 43 -6.71 25.78 -18.68
CA CYS A 43 -6.86 27.17 -18.26
C CYS A 43 -5.54 27.98 -18.31
N GLY A 44 -4.40 27.31 -18.44
CA GLY A 44 -3.06 27.91 -18.46
C GLY A 44 -2.45 27.95 -19.86
N SER A 45 -1.41 28.77 -20.04
CA SER A 45 -0.71 28.92 -21.34
C SER A 45 0.48 27.96 -21.52
N ASN A 46 0.77 27.11 -20.53
CA ASN A 46 1.98 26.29 -20.48
C ASN A 46 1.63 24.81 -20.70
N ASP A 47 2.17 24.22 -21.77
CA ASP A 47 2.00 22.81 -22.13
C ASP A 47 3.11 21.93 -21.51
N VAL A 48 3.24 22.02 -20.18
CA VAL A 48 4.24 21.23 -19.45
C VAL A 48 3.61 19.87 -19.10
N ASP A 49 4.20 18.79 -19.60
CA ASP A 49 3.78 17.43 -19.25
C ASP A 49 4.20 17.06 -17.83
N VAL A 50 3.30 17.27 -16.88
CA VAL A 50 3.50 16.91 -15.46
C VAL A 50 2.88 15.55 -15.10
N ILE A 51 2.45 14.76 -16.09
CA ILE A 51 1.75 13.48 -15.85
C ILE A 51 2.65 12.51 -15.08
N LYS A 52 3.95 12.47 -15.42
CA LYS A 52 4.92 11.62 -14.72
C LYS A 52 5.04 12.00 -13.24
N LEU A 53 5.21 13.30 -12.95
CA LEU A 53 5.28 13.82 -11.58
C LEU A 53 4.01 13.47 -10.79
N VAL A 54 2.84 13.67 -11.39
CA VAL A 54 1.54 13.36 -10.79
C VAL A 54 1.41 11.87 -10.44
N ASN A 55 1.84 10.99 -11.35
CA ASN A 55 1.76 9.55 -11.12
C ASN A 55 2.68 9.13 -9.97
N LEU A 56 3.92 9.62 -9.96
CA LEU A 56 4.89 9.37 -8.89
C LEU A 56 4.37 9.83 -7.53
N LEU A 57 3.82 11.06 -7.46
CA LEU A 57 3.19 11.57 -6.25
C LEU A 57 2.02 10.69 -5.80
N GLY A 58 1.11 10.32 -6.71
CA GLY A 58 -0.04 9.47 -6.40
C GLY A 58 0.36 8.11 -5.81
N ILE A 59 1.41 7.50 -6.34
CA ILE A 59 1.98 6.24 -5.83
C ILE A 59 2.59 6.46 -4.43
N PHE A 60 3.44 7.48 -4.29
CA PHE A 60 4.10 7.81 -3.02
C PHE A 60 3.10 8.07 -1.90
N PHE A 61 2.06 8.87 -2.16
CA PHE A 61 1.01 9.16 -1.18
C PHE A 61 0.28 7.90 -0.71
N GLN A 62 -0.07 7.00 -1.64
CA GLN A 62 -0.82 5.80 -1.29
C GLN A 62 0.02 4.81 -0.48
N ILE A 63 1.26 4.55 -0.90
CA ILE A 63 2.16 3.63 -0.18
C ILE A 63 2.49 4.20 1.21
N ARG A 64 2.64 5.52 1.32
CA ARG A 64 2.85 6.18 2.62
C ARG A 64 1.63 6.04 3.54
N ASP A 65 0.41 6.23 3.03
CA ASP A 65 -0.82 6.04 3.81
C ASP A 65 -0.93 4.60 4.32
N ASP A 66 -0.71 3.62 3.43
CA ASP A 66 -0.68 2.19 3.75
C ASP A 66 0.38 1.87 4.83
N TYR A 67 1.57 2.45 4.76
CA TYR A 67 2.63 2.25 5.74
C TYR A 67 2.31 2.89 7.10
N MET A 68 1.80 4.13 7.10
CA MET A 68 1.44 4.84 8.33
C MET A 68 0.27 4.18 9.07
N ASN A 69 -0.65 3.53 8.35
CA ASN A 69 -1.74 2.76 8.93
C ASN A 69 -1.28 1.61 9.83
N ILE A 70 -0.07 1.07 9.58
CA ILE A 70 0.50 -0.04 10.35
C ILE A 70 1.51 0.44 11.40
N LYS A 71 2.34 1.44 11.08
CA LYS A 71 3.48 1.82 11.94
C LYS A 71 3.13 2.83 13.04
N SER A 72 2.19 3.75 12.81
CA SER A 72 2.01 4.90 13.70
C SER A 72 0.79 4.73 14.61
N GLU A 73 1.02 4.53 15.90
CA GLU A 73 -0.01 4.58 16.95
C GLU A 73 -0.69 5.96 16.99
N LYS A 74 0.06 7.05 16.76
CA LYS A 74 -0.46 8.41 16.72
C LYS A 74 -1.36 8.68 15.51
N TYR A 75 -1.04 8.10 14.35
CA TYR A 75 -1.91 8.14 13.16
C TYR A 75 -3.18 7.30 13.38
N SER A 76 -3.08 6.28 14.23
CA SER A 76 -4.18 5.40 14.63
C SER A 76 -5.22 6.07 15.52
N GLU A 77 -4.87 7.14 16.25
CA GLU A 77 -5.82 7.90 17.06
C GLU A 77 -6.95 8.55 16.22
N ASN A 78 -6.66 8.92 14.96
CA ASN A 78 -7.63 9.60 14.08
C ASN A 78 -8.34 8.66 13.10
N LYS A 79 -7.71 7.54 12.71
CA LYS A 79 -8.21 6.62 11.67
C LYS A 79 -8.53 5.21 12.19
N GLY A 80 -8.10 4.85 13.40
CA GLY A 80 -8.09 3.49 13.94
C GLY A 80 -6.77 2.76 13.61
N PHE A 81 -6.27 1.96 14.57
CA PHE A 81 -5.04 1.18 14.39
C PHE A 81 -5.27 0.06 13.38
N PHE A 82 -4.41 0.00 12.37
CA PHE A 82 -4.37 -1.04 11.35
C PHE A 82 -5.74 -1.40 10.74
N GLU A 83 -6.58 -0.40 10.45
CA GLU A 83 -7.91 -0.62 9.87
C GLU A 83 -7.89 -1.33 8.51
N ASP A 84 -6.79 -1.24 7.76
CA ASP A 84 -6.63 -2.01 6.52
C ASP A 84 -6.81 -3.52 6.76
N ILE A 85 -6.44 -4.05 7.92
CA ILE A 85 -6.73 -5.44 8.30
C ILE A 85 -8.21 -5.66 8.61
N THR A 86 -8.87 -4.72 9.30
CA THR A 86 -10.32 -4.80 9.54
C THR A 86 -11.08 -4.86 8.21
N GLU A 87 -10.61 -4.12 7.20
CA GLU A 87 -11.22 -4.13 5.87
C GLU A 87 -10.82 -5.38 5.06
N GLY A 88 -9.68 -6.00 5.37
CA GLY A 88 -9.06 -7.07 4.59
C GLY A 88 -8.32 -6.55 3.35
N LYS A 89 -7.90 -5.28 3.36
CA LYS A 89 -7.22 -4.61 2.26
C LYS A 89 -5.76 -5.08 2.14
N PHE A 90 -5.36 -5.39 0.92
CA PHE A 90 -3.97 -5.72 0.60
C PHE A 90 -3.14 -4.44 0.47
N SER A 91 -2.66 -3.93 1.61
CA SER A 91 -1.77 -2.77 1.65
C SER A 91 -0.35 -3.13 1.19
N PHE A 92 0.43 -2.15 0.74
CA PHE A 92 1.75 -2.39 0.15
C PHE A 92 2.70 -3.22 1.05
N PRO A 93 2.87 -2.91 2.37
CA PRO A 93 3.72 -3.72 3.24
C PRO A 93 3.17 -5.14 3.46
N VAL A 94 1.84 -5.30 3.43
CA VAL A 94 1.19 -6.60 3.58
C VAL A 94 1.42 -7.47 2.35
N ILE A 95 1.30 -6.91 1.14
CA ILE A 95 1.60 -7.60 -0.13
C ILE A 95 3.03 -8.13 -0.12
N HIS A 96 4.01 -7.27 0.21
CA HIS A 96 5.40 -7.68 0.31
C HIS A 96 5.57 -8.81 1.34
N SER A 97 4.97 -8.68 2.53
CA SER A 97 5.07 -9.68 3.60
C SER A 97 4.55 -11.05 3.20
N ILE A 98 3.48 -11.07 2.40
CA ILE A 98 2.86 -12.30 1.91
C ILE A 98 3.76 -12.95 0.88
N LYS A 99 4.29 -12.18 -0.08
CA LYS A 99 5.08 -12.71 -1.21
C LYS A 99 6.50 -13.14 -0.86
N HIS A 100 7.14 -12.45 0.08
CA HIS A 100 8.52 -12.74 0.50
C HIS A 100 8.63 -13.70 1.68
N SER A 101 7.52 -14.36 2.01
CA SER A 101 7.52 -15.47 2.93
C SER A 101 8.07 -16.75 2.27
N GLU A 102 8.72 -17.59 3.08
CA GLU A 102 9.30 -18.86 2.61
C GLU A 102 8.24 -19.87 2.06
N ASN A 103 6.94 -19.63 2.29
CA ASN A 103 5.85 -20.58 2.01
C ASN A 103 4.77 -20.06 1.03
N TYR A 104 4.96 -18.90 0.38
CA TYR A 104 3.95 -18.31 -0.52
C TYR A 104 3.47 -19.27 -1.63
N ASN A 105 4.41 -19.92 -2.34
CA ASN A 105 4.09 -20.82 -3.46
C ASN A 105 3.36 -22.09 -3.00
N GLN A 106 3.75 -22.70 -1.87
CA GLN A 106 3.02 -23.85 -1.32
C GLN A 106 1.60 -23.50 -0.88
N LEU A 107 1.35 -22.25 -0.49
CA LEU A 107 0.06 -21.80 0.00
C LEU A 107 -0.90 -21.41 -1.11
N ILE A 108 -0.46 -20.73 -2.16
CA ILE A 108 -1.31 -20.43 -3.34
C ILE A 108 -1.85 -21.75 -3.94
N SER A 109 -1.00 -22.77 -4.06
CA SER A 109 -1.41 -24.10 -4.53
C SER A 109 -2.45 -24.76 -3.61
N LYS A 110 -2.30 -24.63 -2.28
CA LYS A 110 -3.25 -25.17 -1.30
C LYS A 110 -4.55 -24.36 -1.22
N PHE A 111 -4.49 -23.03 -1.35
CA PHE A 111 -5.66 -22.14 -1.32
C PHE A 111 -6.55 -22.35 -2.55
N PHE A 112 -5.96 -22.64 -3.72
CA PHE A 112 -6.69 -23.04 -4.92
C PHE A 112 -7.43 -24.37 -4.72
N ILE A 113 -6.81 -25.33 -4.03
CA ILE A 113 -7.45 -26.61 -3.65
C ILE A 113 -8.57 -26.41 -2.61
N ILE A 114 -8.39 -25.49 -1.64
CA ILE A 114 -9.39 -25.16 -0.62
C ILE A 114 -10.60 -24.44 -1.23
N LYS A 115 -10.41 -23.58 -2.24
CA LYS A 115 -11.52 -22.91 -2.95
C LYS A 115 -12.42 -23.90 -3.73
N LEU A 116 -11.87 -25.06 -4.14
CA LEU A 116 -12.61 -26.14 -4.79
C LEU A 116 -13.33 -27.07 -3.79
N THR A 117 -12.92 -27.08 -2.51
CA THR A 117 -13.44 -28.02 -1.51
C THR A 117 -14.18 -27.24 -0.43
N LEU A 118 -15.51 -27.16 -0.57
CA LEU A 118 -16.43 -26.57 0.42
C LEU A 118 -16.29 -27.25 1.79
N LEU A 119 -15.31 -26.89 2.62
CA LEU A 119 -15.21 -27.44 3.97
C LEU A 119 -14.70 -26.41 4.98
N LYS A 120 -15.61 -26.10 5.92
CA LYS A 120 -15.26 -25.77 7.30
C LYS A 120 -14.49 -26.97 7.86
N ALA A 121 -13.44 -26.69 8.63
CA ALA A 121 -12.51 -27.64 9.24
C ALA A 121 -11.36 -28.05 8.34
N LEU A 122 -10.22 -27.39 8.57
CA LEU A 122 -8.91 -28.03 8.51
C LEU A 122 -7.96 -27.19 9.38
N PRO A 123 -7.41 -27.74 10.48
CA PRO A 123 -6.36 -27.08 11.24
C PRO A 123 -5.08 -27.22 10.42
N LEU A 124 -4.69 -26.18 9.67
CA LEU A 124 -3.56 -26.29 8.75
C LEU A 124 -2.54 -25.17 8.96
N ILE A 125 -1.51 -25.54 9.73
CA ILE A 125 -0.17 -24.95 9.76
C ILE A 125 -0.12 -23.55 10.38
N GLU A 126 -0.25 -23.49 11.71
CA GLU A 126 -0.21 -22.28 12.56
C GLU A 126 1.12 -21.49 12.54
N ASN A 127 2.11 -21.85 11.73
CA ASN A 127 3.48 -21.34 11.88
C ASN A 127 4.07 -20.64 10.65
N SER A 128 3.26 -20.28 9.65
CA SER A 128 3.73 -19.55 8.46
C SER A 128 3.09 -18.16 8.37
N ILE A 129 3.93 -17.12 8.33
CA ILE A 129 3.57 -15.68 8.28
C ILE A 129 2.42 -15.39 7.28
N VAL A 130 2.38 -16.07 6.13
CA VAL A 130 1.34 -15.88 5.10
C VAL A 130 -0.03 -16.35 5.52
N VAL A 131 -0.12 -17.58 6.05
CA VAL A 131 -1.42 -18.19 6.42
C VAL A 131 -2.09 -17.28 7.43
N ILE A 132 -1.29 -16.83 8.39
CA ILE A 132 -1.74 -16.01 9.49
C ILE A 132 -2.18 -14.63 8.99
N ASN A 133 -1.41 -13.97 8.11
CA ASN A 133 -1.82 -12.67 7.57
C ASN A 133 -3.09 -12.78 6.71
N VAL A 134 -3.20 -13.77 5.82
CA VAL A 134 -4.39 -13.94 4.97
C VAL A 134 -5.62 -14.35 5.78
N ASP A 135 -5.47 -15.23 6.77
CA ASP A 135 -6.58 -15.64 7.64
C ASP A 135 -7.02 -14.50 8.56
N ILE A 136 -6.10 -13.67 9.08
CA ILE A 136 -6.44 -12.47 9.84
C ILE A 136 -7.19 -11.46 8.96
N MET A 137 -6.73 -11.24 7.73
CA MET A 137 -7.43 -10.36 6.78
C MET A 137 -8.83 -10.89 6.42
N ARG A 138 -9.00 -12.22 6.31
CA ARG A 138 -10.29 -12.85 6.09
C ARG A 138 -11.23 -12.69 7.27
N GLN A 139 -10.71 -12.71 8.49
CA GLN A 139 -11.49 -12.53 9.71
C GLN A 139 -12.06 -11.11 9.83
N LYS A 140 -11.46 -10.10 9.15
CA LYS A 140 -11.88 -8.69 9.24
C LYS A 140 -12.03 -8.25 10.70
N THR A 141 -11.06 -8.68 11.51
CA THR A 141 -11.12 -8.57 12.97
C THR A 141 -11.05 -7.12 13.42
N ARG A 142 -11.77 -6.82 14.50
CA ARG A 142 -11.68 -5.55 15.23
C ARG A 142 -10.86 -5.67 16.51
N ASP A 143 -10.36 -6.86 16.82
CA ASP A 143 -9.55 -7.12 18.01
C ASP A 143 -8.15 -6.51 17.83
N GLU A 144 -7.82 -5.55 18.70
CA GLU A 144 -6.53 -4.85 18.66
C GLU A 144 -5.35 -5.79 18.91
N ASN A 145 -5.50 -6.84 19.71
CA ASN A 145 -4.42 -7.80 19.95
C ASN A 145 -4.07 -8.58 18.67
N VAL A 146 -5.10 -8.94 17.89
CA VAL A 146 -4.90 -9.62 16.60
C VAL A 146 -4.27 -8.68 15.58
N LYS A 147 -4.66 -7.40 15.58
CA LYS A 147 -4.02 -6.37 14.75
C LYS A 147 -2.54 -6.17 15.12
N HIS A 148 -2.21 -6.08 16.40
CA HIS A 148 -0.82 -5.96 16.87
C HIS A 148 0.00 -7.20 16.50
N TYR A 149 -0.59 -8.39 16.59
CA TYR A 149 0.07 -9.62 16.18
C TYR A 149 0.37 -9.62 14.67
N ALA A 150 -0.60 -9.25 13.82
CA ALA A 150 -0.39 -9.15 12.39
C ALA A 150 0.66 -8.09 12.02
N ALA A 151 0.64 -6.92 12.67
CA ALA A 151 1.65 -5.88 12.48
C ALA A 151 3.07 -6.40 12.80
N ASN A 152 3.20 -7.19 13.87
CA ASN A 152 4.46 -7.83 14.23
C ASN A 152 4.92 -8.85 13.18
N LEU A 153 4.01 -9.56 12.52
CA LEU A 153 4.38 -10.48 11.43
C LEU A 153 4.87 -9.73 10.19
N VAL A 154 4.20 -8.63 9.83
CA VAL A 154 4.65 -7.73 8.76
C VAL A 154 6.03 -7.15 9.08
N LEU A 155 6.27 -6.73 10.34
CA LEU A 155 7.59 -6.28 10.80
C LEU A 155 8.66 -7.37 10.63
N LYS A 156 8.40 -8.58 11.13
CA LYS A 156 9.36 -9.71 11.09
C LYS A 156 9.70 -10.16 9.68
N SER A 157 8.82 -9.93 8.71
CA SER A 157 9.08 -10.24 7.30
C SER A 157 10.06 -9.27 6.60
N GLY A 158 10.51 -8.20 7.29
CA GLY A 158 11.34 -7.15 6.68
C GLY A 158 10.58 -6.16 5.80
N SER A 159 9.24 -6.28 5.72
CA SER A 159 8.41 -5.46 4.83
C SER A 159 8.40 -3.97 5.15
N PHE A 160 8.62 -3.58 6.42
CA PHE A 160 8.75 -2.16 6.76
C PHE A 160 10.03 -1.56 6.20
N VAL A 161 11.17 -2.24 6.36
CA VAL A 161 12.45 -1.77 5.82
C VAL A 161 12.37 -1.69 4.29
N TYR A 162 11.77 -2.69 3.64
CA TYR A 162 11.51 -2.65 2.20
C TYR A 162 10.67 -1.44 1.80
N THR A 163 9.55 -1.20 2.50
CA THR A 163 8.65 -0.09 2.20
C THR A 163 9.30 1.27 2.42
N GLU A 164 10.10 1.43 3.48
CA GLU A 164 10.87 2.64 3.76
C GLU A 164 11.86 2.95 2.62
N GLN A 165 12.58 1.92 2.16
CA GLN A 165 13.53 2.06 1.05
C GLN A 165 12.80 2.37 -0.27
N TYR A 166 11.66 1.74 -0.53
CA TYR A 166 10.83 2.01 -1.71
C TYR A 166 10.32 3.45 -1.72
N LEU A 167 9.81 3.95 -0.58
CA LEU A 167 9.37 5.33 -0.41
C LEU A 167 10.52 6.33 -0.61
N ALA A 168 11.72 6.03 -0.08
CA ALA A 168 12.89 6.88 -0.26
C ALA A 168 13.31 6.98 -1.75
N ASN A 169 13.23 5.86 -2.49
CA ASN A 169 13.51 5.85 -3.93
C ASN A 169 12.48 6.69 -4.70
N LEU A 170 11.19 6.51 -4.42
CA LEU A 170 10.13 7.33 -5.01
C LEU A 170 10.30 8.82 -4.71
N GLU A 171 10.66 9.16 -3.48
CA GLU A 171 10.93 10.55 -3.10
C GLU A 171 12.08 11.15 -3.92
N SER A 172 13.16 10.39 -4.12
CA SER A 172 14.28 10.79 -4.98
C SER A 172 13.84 11.02 -6.43
N GLU A 173 13.01 10.13 -6.98
CA GLU A 173 12.47 10.27 -8.34
C GLU A 173 11.55 11.48 -8.48
N ILE A 174 10.68 11.73 -7.48
CA ILE A 174 9.80 12.90 -7.44
C ILE A 174 10.63 14.20 -7.46
N ARG A 175 11.67 14.28 -6.63
CA ARG A 175 12.55 15.48 -6.58
C ARG A 175 13.26 15.72 -7.91
N LYS A 176 13.83 14.66 -8.50
CA LYS A 176 14.45 14.75 -9.83
C LYS A 176 13.46 15.23 -10.89
N GLU A 177 12.23 14.74 -10.85
CA GLU A 177 11.21 15.16 -11.80
C GLU A 177 10.80 16.63 -11.60
N ILE A 178 10.67 17.09 -10.35
CA ILE A 178 10.44 18.51 -10.03
C ILE A 178 11.54 19.38 -10.62
N ASP A 179 12.81 18.99 -10.45
CA ASP A 179 13.96 19.73 -10.98
C ASP A 179 13.97 19.75 -12.52
N CYS A 180 13.68 18.61 -13.16
CA CYS A 180 13.56 18.51 -14.62
C CYS A 180 12.46 19.41 -15.20
N LEU A 181 11.39 19.66 -14.44
CA LEU A 181 10.28 20.54 -14.82
C LEU A 181 10.54 22.02 -14.52
N GLY A 182 11.75 22.39 -14.13
CA GLY A 182 12.16 23.77 -13.86
C GLY A 182 12.16 24.15 -12.38
N GLY A 183 11.94 23.19 -11.48
CA GLY A 183 11.98 23.38 -10.04
C GLY A 183 10.71 24.03 -9.46
N ASN A 184 10.35 23.63 -8.23
CA ASN A 184 9.24 24.24 -7.50
C ASN A 184 9.46 24.12 -5.99
N GLN A 185 9.73 25.25 -5.32
CA GLN A 185 10.01 25.28 -3.89
C GLN A 185 8.82 24.81 -3.04
N ASN A 186 7.59 25.19 -3.41
CA ASN A 186 6.40 24.80 -2.67
C ASN A 186 6.16 23.29 -2.76
N LEU A 187 6.33 22.69 -3.95
CA LEU A 187 6.23 21.23 -4.10
C LEU A 187 7.34 20.51 -3.33
N SER A 188 8.55 21.05 -3.33
CA SER A 188 9.66 20.48 -2.55
C SER A 188 9.36 20.46 -1.06
N LEU A 189 8.81 21.56 -0.51
CA LEU A 189 8.38 21.65 0.89
C LEU A 189 7.25 20.66 1.23
N ILE A 190 6.31 20.45 0.30
CA ILE A 190 5.26 19.44 0.48
C ILE A 190 5.89 18.04 0.56
N VAL A 191 6.85 17.73 -0.32
CA VAL A 191 7.57 16.45 -0.29
C VAL A 191 8.37 16.30 1.01
N ASP A 192 9.03 17.36 1.50
CA ASP A 192 9.74 17.36 2.79
C ASP A 192 8.81 17.07 3.97
N TYR A 193 7.64 17.70 3.99
CA TYR A 193 6.63 17.49 5.03
C TYR A 193 6.10 16.05 5.05
N LEU A 194 6.01 15.43 3.87
CA LEU A 194 5.51 14.07 3.73
C LEU A 194 6.61 13.01 3.90
N SER A 195 7.88 13.40 3.88
CA SER A 195 8.98 12.45 4.03
C SER A 195 8.88 11.71 5.37
N ILE A 196 9.02 10.39 5.30
CA ILE A 196 8.95 9.50 6.47
C ILE A 196 10.10 9.72 7.47
N ASN A 197 11.17 10.40 7.04
CA ASN A 197 12.35 10.71 7.86
C ASN A 197 12.19 12.00 8.68
N ASN A 198 11.13 12.77 8.46
CA ASN A 198 10.89 14.00 9.19
C ASN A 198 10.30 13.66 10.57
N LYS A 199 11.08 13.88 11.63
CA LYS A 199 10.74 13.58 13.05
C LYS A 199 9.46 14.29 13.55
N SER A 200 8.89 15.19 12.76
CA SER A 200 7.65 15.92 13.05
C SER A 200 6.37 15.13 12.78
N SER A 201 6.46 14.01 12.03
CA SER A 201 5.29 13.28 11.50
C SER A 201 5.13 11.85 12.02
N ILE A 202 5.88 11.49 13.08
CA ILE A 202 5.75 10.20 13.80
C ILE A 202 5.17 10.47 15.20
#